data_AF-A0A5P9XRJ8-F1
#
_entry.id   AF-A0A5P9XRJ8-F1
#
_cell.length_a   1.000
_cell.length_b   1.000
_cell.length_c   1.000
_cell.angle_alpha   90.00
_cell.angle_beta   90.00
_cell.angle_gamma   90.00
#
_symmetry.space_group_name_H-M   'P 1'
#
loop_
_entity.id
_entity.type
_entity.pdbx_description
1 polymer ?
#
loop_
_entity_poly.entity_id
_entity_poly.type
_entity_poly.pdbx_seq_one_letter_code
_entity_poly.pdbx_strand_id
1 'polypeptide(L)'
;MKTDIHVIAKNVLHHVDMHILSPAYAIGISTIVRFYAKNAQFRRWIKSVPPSRVHKMLSVMVRECAWRSEAWLAEYIRNRQTQNAA
;
A
#
# COMPACT_ATOMS: atom_id res chain seq x y z
N MET A 1 4.99 16.90 1.71
CA MET A 1 4.78 16.06 2.89
C MET A 1 5.31 14.66 2.59
N LYS A 2 6.28 14.14 3.36
CA LYS A 2 6.80 12.77 3.15
C LYS A 2 5.74 11.77 3.61
N THR A 3 5.54 10.70 2.84
CA THR A 3 4.58 9.66 3.22
C THR A 3 5.11 8.84 4.40
N ASP A 4 4.32 8.79 5.47
CA ASP A 4 4.53 7.90 6.60
C ASP A 4 3.52 6.74 6.52
N ILE A 5 4.04 5.53 6.29
CA ILE A 5 3.20 4.35 6.13
C ILE A 5 2.50 3.94 7.43
N HIS A 6 3.08 4.25 8.60
CA HIS A 6 2.50 3.90 9.88
C HIS A 6 1.32 4.83 10.21
N VAL A 7 1.40 6.11 9.85
CA VAL A 7 0.28 7.04 9.94
C VAL A 7 -0.86 6.62 9.01
N ILE A 8 -0.55 6.23 7.77
CA ILE A 8 -1.55 5.69 6.83
C ILE A 8 -2.20 4.42 7.42
N ALA A 9 -1.39 3.51 7.97
CA ALA A 9 -1.90 2.28 8.57
C ALA A 9 -2.85 2.55 9.73
N LYS A 10 -2.48 3.45 10.65
CA LYS A 10 -3.34 3.87 11.76
C LYS A 10 -4.69 4.40 11.24
N ASN A 11 -4.67 5.26 10.23
CA ASN A 11 -5.89 5.84 9.67
C ASN A 11 -6.75 4.78 8.99
N VAL A 12 -6.18 3.88 8.18
CA VAL A 12 -6.93 2.80 7.52
C VAL A 12 -7.57 1.88 8.55
N LEU A 13 -6.83 1.45 9.58
CA LEU A 13 -7.34 0.57 10.62
C LEU A 13 -8.50 1.24 11.37
N HIS A 14 -8.35 2.53 11.73
CA HIS A 14 -9.45 3.29 12.34
C HIS A 14 -10.73 3.29 11.48
N HIS A 15 -10.62 3.45 10.16
CA HIS A 15 -11.79 3.41 9.28
C HIS A 15 -12.38 1.99 9.12
N VAL A 16 -11.58 0.95 9.29
CA VAL A 16 -12.09 -0.44 9.36
C VAL A 16 -12.84 -0.66 10.67
N ASP A 17 -12.31 -0.19 11.79
CA ASP A 17 -12.96 -0.28 13.11
C ASP A 17 -14.30 0.47 13.14
N MET A 18 -14.38 1.59 12.42
CA MET A 18 -15.63 2.36 12.24
C MET A 18 -16.58 1.75 11.19
N HIS A 19 -16.27 0.57 10.64
CA HIS A 19 -17.02 -0.11 9.57
C HIS A 19 -17.19 0.70 8.27
N ILE A 20 -16.37 1.74 8.05
CA ILE A 20 -16.35 2.54 6.81
C ILE A 20 -15.62 1.77 5.70
N LEU A 21 -14.56 1.04 6.05
CA LEU A 21 -13.81 0.19 5.13
C LEU A 21 -14.00 -1.28 5.49
N SER A 22 -13.96 -2.15 4.48
CA SER A 22 -14.05 -3.59 4.70
C SER A 22 -12.80 -4.14 5.40
N PRO A 23 -12.89 -5.29 6.11
CA PRO A 23 -11.74 -5.94 6.75
C PRO A 23 -10.57 -6.24 5.80
N ALA A 24 -10.83 -6.38 4.48
CA ALA A 24 -9.80 -6.54 3.47
C ALA A 24 -8.78 -5.39 3.46
N TYR A 25 -9.21 -4.15 3.79
CA TYR A 25 -8.31 -3.00 3.91
C TYR A 25 -7.34 -3.14 5.08
N ALA A 26 -7.78 -3.69 6.23
CA ALA A 26 -6.91 -3.96 7.38
C ALA A 26 -5.84 -5.01 7.03
N ILE A 27 -6.22 -6.06 6.29
CA ILE A 27 -5.28 -7.08 5.84
C ILE A 27 -4.31 -6.48 4.81
N GLY A 28 -4.83 -5.73 3.84
CA GLY A 28 -4.03 -5.08 2.80
C GLY A 28 -2.99 -4.13 3.36
N ILE A 29 -3.38 -3.23 4.27
CA ILE A 29 -2.43 -2.28 4.85
C ILE A 29 -1.40 -2.96 5.76
N SER A 30 -1.79 -4.03 6.45
CA SER A 30 -0.85 -4.86 7.23
C SER A 30 0.18 -5.55 6.34
N THR A 31 -0.24 -6.09 5.19
CA THR A 31 0.66 -6.67 4.17
C THR A 31 1.61 -5.60 3.62
N ILE A 32 1.11 -4.40 3.33
CA ILE A 32 1.94 -3.28 2.85
C ILE A 32 2.99 -2.88 3.90
N VAL A 33 2.61 -2.73 5.18
CA VAL A 33 3.55 -2.38 6.27
C VAL A 33 4.63 -3.45 6.43
N ARG A 34 4.24 -4.73 6.38
CA ARG A 34 5.18 -5.86 6.43
C ARG A 34 6.16 -5.83 5.27
N PHE A 35 5.66 -5.60 4.05
CA PHE A 35 6.51 -5.54 2.86
C PHE A 35 7.44 -4.31 2.88
N TYR A 36 6.96 -3.17 3.36
CA TYR A 36 7.77 -1.96 3.57
C TYR A 36 8.98 -2.20 4.49
N ALA A 37 8.81 -3.01 5.54
CA ALA A 37 9.88 -3.40 6.44
C ALA A 37 10.93 -4.32 5.80
N LYS A 38 10.56 -5.09 4.77
CA LYS A 38 11.45 -6.07 4.11
C LYS A 38 12.10 -5.56 2.83
N ASN A 39 11.42 -4.70 2.06
CA ASN A 39 11.85 -4.33 0.71
C ASN A 39 12.31 -2.87 0.64
N ALA A 40 13.61 -2.65 0.44
CA ALA A 40 14.21 -1.31 0.38
C ALA A 40 13.74 -0.48 -0.83
N GLN A 41 13.46 -1.10 -1.97
CA GLN A 41 12.95 -0.42 -3.16
C GLN A 41 11.52 0.08 -2.94
N PHE A 42 10.65 -0.79 -2.40
CA PHE A 42 9.30 -0.43 -2.01
C PHE A 42 9.30 0.68 -0.95
N ARG A 43 10.18 0.58 0.04
CA ARG A 43 10.37 1.62 1.06
C ARG A 43 10.72 2.97 0.45
N ARG A 44 11.66 3.00 -0.51
CA ARG A 44 12.05 4.21 -1.23
C ARG A 44 10.89 4.78 -2.05
N TRP A 45 10.14 3.92 -2.74
CA TRP A 45 8.96 4.34 -3.50
C TRP A 45 7.88 4.94 -2.60
N ILE A 46 7.53 4.30 -1.48
CA ILE A 46 6.56 4.84 -0.52
C ILE A 46 6.98 6.24 -0.06
N LYS A 47 8.28 6.43 0.28
CA LYS A 47 8.81 7.73 0.71
C LYS A 47 8.81 8.81 -0.39
N SER A 48 8.77 8.43 -1.67
CA SER A 48 8.84 9.36 -2.81
C SER A 48 7.47 9.74 -3.39
N VAL A 49 6.40 9.04 -3.02
CA VAL A 49 5.03 9.31 -3.52
C VAL A 49 4.17 10.02 -2.47
N PRO A 50 3.14 10.79 -2.87
CA PRO A 50 2.18 11.33 -1.92
C PRO A 50 1.29 10.24 -1.30
N PRO A 51 0.72 10.46 -0.09
CA PRO A 51 -0.13 9.47 0.60
C PRO A 51 -1.30 8.97 -0.25
N SER A 52 -1.91 9.85 -1.06
CA SER A 52 -3.00 9.51 -1.97
C SER A 52 -2.65 8.39 -2.95
N ARG A 53 -1.38 8.27 -3.35
CA ARG A 53 -0.91 7.21 -4.25
C ARG A 53 -0.83 5.87 -3.54
N VAL A 54 -0.48 5.86 -2.26
CA VAL A 54 -0.51 4.65 -1.41
C VAL A 54 -1.95 4.20 -1.16
N HIS A 55 -2.87 5.13 -0.87
CA HIS A 55 -4.29 4.81 -0.75
C HIS A 55 -4.85 4.22 -2.04
N LYS A 56 -4.53 4.81 -3.21
CA LYS A 56 -4.94 4.27 -4.51
C LYS A 56 -4.39 2.86 -4.73
N MET A 57 -3.12 2.61 -4.43
CA MET A 57 -2.53 1.27 -4.52
C MET A 57 -3.25 0.27 -3.61
N LEU A 58 -3.53 0.63 -2.35
CA LEU A 58 -4.26 -0.22 -1.41
C LEU A 58 -5.67 -0.53 -1.93
N SER A 59 -6.42 0.45 -2.42
CA SER A 59 -7.76 0.22 -2.97
C SER A 59 -7.74 -0.71 -4.19
N VAL A 60 -6.72 -0.60 -5.06
CA VAL A 60 -6.55 -1.51 -6.19
C VAL A 60 -6.20 -2.93 -5.70
N MET A 61 -5.26 -3.05 -4.77
CA MET A 61 -4.88 -4.32 -4.15
C MET A 61 -6.10 -5.01 -3.51
N VAL A 62 -6.98 -4.24 -2.87
CA VAL A 62 -8.20 -4.77 -2.26
C VAL A 62 -9.20 -5.22 -3.34
N ARG A 63 -9.43 -4.40 -4.37
CA ARG A 63 -10.35 -4.71 -5.46
C ARG A 63 -9.94 -5.95 -6.25
N GLU A 64 -8.64 -6.19 -6.40
CA GLU A 64 -8.08 -7.36 -7.09
C GLU A 64 -7.93 -8.60 -6.17
N CYS A 65 -8.50 -8.56 -4.96
CA CYS A 65 -8.39 -9.63 -3.96
C CYS A 65 -6.95 -10.01 -3.58
N ALA A 66 -5.99 -9.09 -3.79
CA ALA A 66 -4.57 -9.30 -3.59
C ALA A 66 -4.08 -8.88 -2.20
N TRP A 67 -4.98 -8.55 -1.26
CA TRP A 67 -4.66 -7.95 0.04
C TRP A 67 -3.72 -8.77 0.96
N ARG A 68 -3.42 -10.04 0.64
CA ARG A 68 -2.41 -10.90 1.32
C ARG A 68 -1.13 -11.13 0.50
N SER A 69 -1.02 -10.57 -0.70
CA SER A 69 0.04 -10.90 -1.65
C SER A 69 1.19 -9.88 -1.64
N GLU A 70 2.33 -10.25 -1.04
CA GLU A 70 3.57 -9.47 -1.18
C GLU A 70 4.10 -9.52 -2.63
N ALA A 71 3.84 -10.60 -3.37
CA ALA A 71 4.22 -10.72 -4.78
C ALA A 71 3.51 -9.67 -5.66
N TRP A 72 2.22 -9.43 -5.41
CA TRP A 72 1.46 -8.39 -6.09
C TRP A 72 2.05 -6.99 -5.86
N LEU A 73 2.53 -6.70 -4.65
CA LEU A 73 3.20 -5.42 -4.35
C LEU A 73 4.53 -5.28 -5.10
N ALA A 74 5.29 -6.37 -5.23
CA ALA A 74 6.53 -6.37 -6.00
C ALA A 74 6.26 -6.11 -7.50
N GLU A 75 5.25 -6.77 -8.06
CA GLU A 75 4.80 -6.55 -9.45
C GLU A 75 4.27 -5.14 -9.69
N TYR A 76 3.45 -4.63 -8.77
CA TYR A 76 2.88 -3.28 -8.86
C TYR A 76 3.96 -2.22 -9.00
N ILE A 77 5.04 -2.31 -8.20
CA ILE A 77 6.16 -1.38 -8.30
C ILE A 77 6.95 -1.56 -9.59
N ARG A 78 7.25 -2.81 -9.99
CA ARG A 78 7.98 -3.07 -11.25
C ARG A 78 7.26 -2.44 -12.44
N ASN A 79 5.96 -2.67 -12.58
CA ASN A 79 5.17 -2.15 -13.70
C ASN A 79 5.10 -0.62 -13.72
N ARG A 80 5.09 0.03 -12.56
CA ARG A 80 5.06 1.50 -12.44
C ARG A 80 6.41 2.16 -12.74
N GLN A 81 7.52 1.45 -12.54
CA GLN A 81 8.83 1.96 -12.97
C GLN A 81 8.94 1.94 -14.50
N THR A 82 8.48 0.88 -15.14
CA THR A 82 8.46 0.78 -16.61
C THR A 82 7.60 1.89 -17.24
N GLN A 83 6.47 2.23 -16.63
CA GLN A 83 5.58 3.31 -17.11
C GLN A 83 6.13 4.73 -16.90
N ASN A 84 7.12 4.93 -16.03
CA ASN A 84 7.75 6.23 -15.82
C ASN A 84 9.07 6.39 -16.62
N ALA A 85 9.56 5.32 -17.24
CA ALA A 85 10.77 5.30 -18.05
C ALA A 85 10.49 5.32 -19.57
N ALA A 86 9.22 5.25 -19.95
CA ALA A 86 8.69 5.42 -21.30
C ALA A 86 7.99 6.78 -21.39
#